data_AF-A0A2P5C452-F1
#
_entry.id   AF-A0A2P5C452-F1
#
_cell.length_a   1.000
_cell.length_b   1.000
_cell.length_c   1.000
_cell.angle_alpha   90.00
_cell.angle_beta   90.00
_cell.angle_gamma   90.00
#
_symmetry.space_group_name_H-M   'P 1'
#
loop_
_entity.id
_entity.type
_entity.pdbx_description
1 polymer ?
#
loop_
_entity_poly.entity_id
_entity_poly.type
_entity_poly.pdbx_seq_one_letter_code
_entity_poly.pdbx_strand_id
1 'polypeptide(L)'
;MHHDRTVEYNTLDSFRGMRVQKGIGCLENLHILAVVDAHCSGADLIKELEKLRQLRWLTISKLTEENERALCVSIQNMNHLERLNLVSISTDEIFELQSILFPPPFLYHEVLRSRLQSFPSWITKLQKLSTLGLNNTRLIEDPLNNLEGLPNLEYLWFEQAYDGQELHFEEGSFPKLKLVQLNMMNRLEVVKTSRGGIASS
;
A
#
# COMPACT_ATOMS: atom_id res chain seq x y z
N MET A 1 19.08 32.36 15.27
CA MET A 1 19.76 31.42 14.35
C MET A 1 19.66 30.04 14.98
N HIS A 2 18.59 29.30 14.69
CA HIS A 2 18.45 27.86 14.92
C HIS A 2 17.40 27.39 13.92
N HIS A 3 17.84 27.01 12.72
CA HIS A 3 17.05 26.13 11.87
C HIS A 3 17.27 24.74 12.43
N ASP A 4 16.31 24.29 13.21
CA ASP A 4 16.18 22.89 13.57
C ASP A 4 15.86 22.15 12.27
N ARG A 5 16.90 21.64 11.60
CA ARG A 5 16.74 20.72 10.48
C ARG A 5 16.33 19.40 11.10
N THR A 6 15.03 19.24 11.38
CA THR A 6 14.42 17.91 11.36
C THR A 6 14.75 17.33 9.99
N VAL A 7 15.71 16.42 9.97
CA VAL A 7 15.95 15.56 8.82
C VAL A 7 14.67 14.73 8.71
N GLU A 8 13.74 15.17 7.85
CA GLU A 8 12.67 14.32 7.38
C GLU A 8 13.36 13.14 6.70
N TYR A 9 13.40 12.00 7.39
CA TYR A 9 13.74 10.73 6.77
C TYR A 9 12.62 10.44 5.79
N ASN A 10 12.76 10.93 4.55
CA ASN A 10 11.77 10.73 3.52
C ASN A 10 11.83 9.24 3.13
N THR A 11 10.97 8.42 3.73
CA THR A 11 10.95 6.95 3.53
C THR A 11 10.76 6.59 2.06
N LEU A 12 10.21 7.49 1.26
CA LEU A 12 10.08 7.38 -0.20
C LEU A 12 11.45 7.32 -0.91
N ASP A 13 12.47 8.07 -0.43
CA ASP A 13 13.79 8.15 -1.08
C ASP A 13 14.59 6.83 -1.01
N SER A 14 14.21 5.94 -0.09
CA SER A 14 14.82 4.61 0.04
C SER A 14 14.44 3.64 -1.09
N PHE A 15 13.35 3.91 -1.83
CA PHE A 15 12.87 3.08 -2.92
C PHE A 15 13.35 3.59 -4.28
N ARG A 16 14.67 3.51 -4.53
CA ARG A 16 15.22 3.76 -5.87
C ARG A 16 14.94 2.59 -6.80
N GLY A 17 13.86 2.70 -7.58
CA GLY A 17 13.52 1.72 -8.60
C GLY A 17 14.41 1.76 -9.83
N MET A 18 14.42 0.65 -10.56
CA MET A 18 15.09 0.56 -11.86
C MET A 18 14.22 1.19 -12.95
N ARG A 19 14.86 1.86 -13.91
CA ARG A 19 14.19 2.24 -15.16
C ARG A 19 13.94 0.97 -15.97
N VAL A 20 12.68 0.73 -16.32
CA VAL A 20 12.32 -0.34 -17.24
C VAL A 20 12.56 0.12 -18.67
N GLN A 21 13.23 -0.72 -19.45
CA GLN A 21 13.36 -0.55 -20.89
C GLN A 21 12.33 -1.43 -21.61
N LYS A 22 12.04 -1.06 -22.86
CA LYS A 22 11.20 -1.86 -23.75
C LYS A 22 11.75 -3.29 -23.85
N GLY A 23 10.87 -4.28 -23.73
CA GLY A 23 11.22 -5.70 -23.83
C GLY A 23 11.18 -6.46 -22.50
N ILE A 24 11.00 -5.78 -21.36
CA ILE A 24 10.77 -6.50 -20.09
C ILE A 24 9.54 -7.40 -20.17
N GLY A 25 8.51 -7.00 -20.92
CA GLY A 25 7.30 -7.77 -21.11
C GLY A 25 7.48 -9.07 -21.90
N CYS A 26 8.66 -9.30 -22.50
CA CYS A 26 9.02 -10.59 -23.10
C CYS A 26 9.43 -11.64 -22.06
N LEU A 27 9.64 -11.24 -20.79
CA LEU A 27 9.94 -12.14 -19.69
C LEU A 27 8.66 -12.76 -19.12
N GLU A 28 7.91 -13.50 -19.93
CA GLU A 28 6.56 -13.99 -19.59
C GLU A 28 6.52 -14.91 -18.35
N ASN A 29 7.65 -15.55 -18.01
CA ASN A 29 7.81 -16.40 -16.82
C ASN A 29 8.39 -15.64 -15.61
N LEU A 30 8.47 -14.31 -15.66
CA LEU A 30 8.98 -13.50 -14.57
C LEU A 30 7.99 -13.48 -13.40
N HIS A 31 8.47 -13.88 -12.22
CA HIS A 31 7.66 -13.92 -11.01
C HIS A 31 7.90 -12.72 -10.08
N ILE A 32 9.09 -12.11 -10.14
CA ILE A 32 9.47 -11.02 -9.23
C ILE A 32 10.02 -9.88 -10.06
N LEU A 33 9.41 -8.71 -9.90
CA LEU A 33 9.88 -7.44 -10.42
C LEU A 33 9.95 -6.47 -9.24
N ALA A 34 11.11 -6.48 -8.58
CA ALA A 34 11.23 -5.99 -7.21
C ALA A 34 10.87 -4.51 -7.07
N VAL A 35 11.63 -3.56 -7.64
CA VAL A 35 11.34 -2.12 -7.57
C VAL A 35 11.54 -1.46 -8.92
N VAL A 36 10.48 -0.89 -9.48
CA VAL A 36 10.48 -0.19 -10.77
C VAL A 36 10.16 1.28 -10.58
N ASP A 37 10.87 2.16 -11.28
CA ASP A 37 10.63 3.61 -11.27
C ASP A 37 9.56 3.95 -12.34
N ALA A 38 8.33 4.26 -11.90
CA ALA A 38 7.23 4.59 -12.81
C ALA A 38 7.43 5.92 -13.53
N HIS A 39 7.98 6.93 -12.85
CA HIS A 39 8.25 8.23 -13.44
C HIS A 39 9.27 8.16 -14.59
N CYS A 40 10.37 7.42 -14.40
CA CYS A 40 11.46 7.37 -15.38
C CYS A 40 11.26 6.33 -16.50
N SER A 41 10.33 5.40 -16.33
CA SER A 41 10.06 4.34 -17.32
C SER A 41 9.06 4.77 -18.39
N GLY A 42 8.43 5.95 -18.22
CA GLY A 42 7.49 6.54 -19.18
C GLY A 42 6.20 5.74 -19.36
N ALA A 43 5.35 6.19 -20.28
CA ALA A 43 4.04 5.58 -20.54
C ALA A 43 4.10 4.12 -21.02
N ASP A 44 5.26 3.65 -21.49
CA ASP A 44 5.43 2.28 -21.98
C ASP A 44 5.58 1.25 -20.86
N LEU A 45 5.89 1.66 -19.62
CA LEU A 45 6.00 0.75 -18.49
C LEU A 45 4.73 -0.10 -18.33
N ILE A 46 3.57 0.55 -18.33
CA ILE A 46 2.29 -0.08 -18.05
C ILE A 46 1.97 -1.16 -19.10
N LYS A 47 2.25 -0.86 -20.38
CA LYS A 47 2.09 -1.82 -21.49
C LYS A 47 3.00 -3.02 -21.35
N GLU A 48 4.20 -2.84 -20.81
CA GLU A 48 5.11 -3.95 -20.58
C GLU A 48 4.69 -4.79 -19.36
N LEU A 49 4.21 -4.14 -18.29
CA LEU A 49 3.66 -4.82 -17.10
C LEU A 49 2.43 -5.69 -17.44
N GLU A 50 1.57 -5.24 -18.35
CA GLU A 50 0.39 -6.00 -18.81
C GLU A 50 0.74 -7.36 -19.44
N LYS A 51 1.97 -7.52 -19.94
CA LYS A 51 2.45 -8.78 -20.53
C LYS A 51 2.95 -9.76 -19.47
N LEU A 52 3.33 -9.27 -18.29
CA LEU A 52 3.93 -10.06 -17.20
C LEU A 52 2.86 -10.77 -16.35
N ARG A 53 2.15 -11.72 -16.95
CA ARG A 53 1.00 -12.37 -16.31
C ARG A 53 1.36 -13.31 -15.15
N GLN A 54 2.60 -13.81 -15.08
CA GLN A 54 3.10 -14.69 -14.01
C GLN A 54 3.68 -13.94 -12.80
N LEU A 55 3.56 -12.61 -12.79
CA LEU A 55 4.15 -11.79 -11.74
C LEU A 55 3.47 -12.02 -10.39
N ARG A 56 4.29 -12.27 -9.36
CA ARG A 56 3.89 -12.53 -7.97
C ARG A 56 4.30 -11.40 -7.03
N TRP A 57 5.38 -10.69 -7.33
CA TRP A 57 5.81 -9.54 -6.54
C TRP A 57 6.15 -8.35 -7.43
N LEU A 58 5.48 -7.22 -7.16
CA LEU A 58 5.73 -5.93 -7.76
C LEU A 58 5.92 -4.83 -6.70
N THR A 59 6.98 -4.04 -6.79
CA THR A 59 7.01 -2.70 -6.18
C THR A 59 7.12 -1.65 -7.28
N ILE A 60 6.23 -0.67 -7.22
CA ILE A 60 6.31 0.55 -8.03
C ILE A 60 6.79 1.67 -7.13
N SER A 61 7.84 2.35 -7.59
CA SER A 61 8.38 3.57 -6.98
C SER A 61 8.13 4.75 -7.88
N LYS A 62 8.09 5.95 -7.30
CA LYS A 62 7.81 7.19 -8.00
C LYS A 62 6.53 7.15 -8.83
N LEU A 63 5.48 6.60 -8.22
CA LEU A 63 4.13 6.69 -8.76
C LEU A 63 3.72 8.17 -8.82
N THR A 64 3.13 8.57 -9.95
CA THR A 64 2.58 9.90 -10.18
C THR A 64 1.07 9.81 -10.42
N GLU A 65 0.33 10.87 -10.12
CA GLU A 65 -1.12 10.97 -10.40
C GLU A 65 -1.44 10.62 -11.87
N GLU A 66 -0.61 11.06 -12.82
CA GLU A 66 -0.78 10.78 -14.25
C GLU A 66 -0.80 9.28 -14.60
N ASN A 67 0.00 8.49 -13.88
CA ASN A 67 0.18 7.07 -14.15
C ASN A 67 -0.71 6.17 -13.27
N GLU A 68 -1.30 6.72 -12.21
CA GLU A 68 -2.06 6.00 -11.19
C GLU A 68 -3.16 5.13 -11.80
N ARG A 69 -4.05 5.73 -12.59
CA ARG A 69 -5.21 5.04 -13.15
C ARG A 69 -4.82 3.89 -14.06
N ALA A 70 -3.88 4.14 -14.96
CA ALA A 70 -3.42 3.13 -15.92
C ALA A 70 -2.68 1.98 -15.21
N LEU A 71 -1.91 2.28 -14.16
CA LEU A 71 -1.28 1.25 -13.32
C LEU A 71 -2.32 0.41 -12.59
N CYS A 72 -3.35 1.04 -12.00
CA CYS A 72 -4.45 0.33 -11.35
C CYS A 72 -5.16 -0.64 -12.31
N VAL A 73 -5.36 -0.25 -13.57
CA VAL A 73 -5.93 -1.14 -14.60
C VAL A 73 -4.99 -2.31 -14.91
N SER A 74 -3.69 -2.07 -15.01
CA SER A 74 -2.69 -3.13 -15.26
C SER A 74 -2.64 -4.14 -14.12
N ILE A 75 -2.65 -3.68 -12.86
CA ILE A 75 -2.62 -4.53 -11.66
C ILE A 75 -3.78 -5.53 -11.63
N GLN A 76 -4.99 -5.12 -12.05
CA GLN A 76 -6.16 -6.01 -12.09
C GLN A 76 -5.97 -7.24 -12.98
N ASN A 77 -5.08 -7.16 -13.98
CA ASN A 77 -4.79 -8.27 -14.88
C ASN A 77 -3.69 -9.21 -14.36
N MET A 78 -3.04 -8.88 -13.23
CA MET A 78 -1.96 -9.66 -12.63
C MET A 78 -2.51 -10.73 -11.67
N ASN A 79 -3.16 -11.75 -12.24
CA ASN A 79 -3.91 -12.75 -11.48
C ASN A 79 -3.08 -13.60 -10.51
N HIS A 80 -1.74 -13.59 -10.61
CA HIS A 80 -0.83 -14.30 -9.72
C HIS A 80 -0.14 -13.39 -8.70
N LEU A 81 -0.51 -12.10 -8.65
CA LEU A 81 0.13 -11.13 -7.77
C LEU A 81 -0.16 -11.45 -6.29
N GLU A 82 0.90 -11.53 -5.51
CA GLU A 82 0.91 -11.94 -4.11
C GLU A 82 1.42 -10.82 -3.18
N ARG A 83 2.33 -10.00 -3.70
CA ARG A 83 2.92 -8.85 -3.01
C ARG A 83 2.89 -7.62 -3.90
N LEU A 84 2.30 -6.56 -3.39
CA LEU A 84 2.27 -5.26 -4.04
C LEU A 84 2.74 -4.18 -3.07
N ASN A 85 3.51 -3.25 -3.61
CA ASN A 85 3.98 -2.08 -2.89
C ASN A 85 3.96 -0.88 -3.84
N LEU A 86 3.21 0.15 -3.46
CA LEU A 86 3.07 1.38 -4.24
C LEU A 86 3.70 2.53 -3.47
N VAL A 87 4.68 3.19 -4.08
CA VAL A 87 5.43 4.28 -3.47
C VAL A 87 5.32 5.51 -4.36
N SER A 88 4.75 6.58 -3.81
CA SER A 88 4.62 7.87 -4.49
C SER A 88 5.99 8.48 -4.78
N ILE A 89 6.05 9.35 -5.80
CA ILE A 89 7.21 10.17 -6.10
C ILE A 89 7.50 11.22 -5.02
N SER A 90 6.47 11.64 -4.29
CA SER A 90 6.60 12.67 -3.27
C SER A 90 5.61 12.45 -2.12
N THR A 91 5.85 13.11 -1.00
CA THR A 91 4.92 13.10 0.12
C THR A 91 3.72 13.99 -0.11
N ASP A 92 3.69 14.81 -1.17
CA ASP A 92 2.68 15.84 -1.40
C ASP A 92 1.63 15.45 -2.43
N GLU A 93 1.93 14.50 -3.33
CA GLU A 93 0.93 13.94 -4.25
C GLU A 93 -0.13 13.13 -3.49
N ILE A 94 -1.38 13.35 -3.88
CA ILE A 94 -2.55 12.74 -3.24
C ILE A 94 -3.22 11.82 -4.27
N PHE A 95 -3.37 10.55 -3.90
CA PHE A 95 -3.93 9.54 -4.78
C PHE A 95 -5.32 9.11 -4.33
N GLU A 96 -6.12 8.64 -5.28
CA GLU A 96 -7.42 8.02 -5.00
C GLU A 96 -7.27 6.49 -4.83
N LEU A 97 -6.51 5.86 -5.71
CA LEU A 97 -6.31 4.41 -5.85
C LEU A 97 -7.61 3.59 -5.93
N GLN A 98 -8.71 4.19 -6.40
CA GLN A 98 -10.02 3.53 -6.48
C GLN A 98 -10.25 2.77 -7.80
N SER A 99 -9.33 2.88 -8.76
CA SER A 99 -9.49 2.32 -10.11
C SER A 99 -9.29 0.79 -10.18
N ILE A 100 -8.90 0.14 -9.08
CA ILE A 100 -8.81 -1.32 -8.98
C ILE A 100 -10.20 -1.88 -8.62
N LEU A 101 -10.98 -2.30 -9.62
CA LEU A 101 -12.32 -2.85 -9.41
C LEU A 101 -12.27 -4.32 -8.96
N PHE A 102 -11.36 -5.08 -9.57
CA PHE A 102 -11.12 -6.51 -9.33
C PHE A 102 -9.68 -6.73 -8.85
N PRO A 103 -9.41 -6.65 -7.54
CA PRO A 103 -8.05 -6.78 -7.03
C PRO A 103 -7.51 -8.20 -7.23
N PRO A 104 -6.18 -8.38 -7.37
CA PRO A 104 -5.57 -9.70 -7.53
C PRO A 104 -5.95 -10.67 -6.40
N PRO A 105 -6.46 -11.87 -6.72
CA PRO A 105 -7.08 -12.75 -5.72
C PRO A 105 -6.10 -13.46 -4.77
N PHE A 106 -4.80 -13.39 -5.04
CA PHE A 106 -3.75 -13.99 -4.21
C PHE A 106 -2.94 -12.97 -3.41
N LEU A 107 -3.31 -11.70 -3.47
CA LEU A 107 -2.59 -10.64 -2.77
C LEU A 107 -2.72 -10.84 -1.26
N TYR A 108 -1.61 -11.16 -0.62
CA TYR A 108 -1.54 -11.37 0.83
C TYR A 108 -0.71 -10.30 1.55
N HIS A 109 0.02 -9.47 0.79
CA HIS A 109 0.87 -8.42 1.32
C HIS A 109 0.72 -7.15 0.47
N GLU A 110 0.14 -6.12 1.07
CA GLU A 110 -0.06 -4.81 0.44
C GLU A 110 0.64 -3.73 1.26
N VAL A 111 1.37 -2.84 0.59
CA VAL A 111 1.92 -1.65 1.24
C VAL A 111 1.74 -0.42 0.37
N LEU A 112 1.08 0.60 0.93
CA LEU A 112 0.92 1.92 0.32
C LEU A 112 1.84 2.92 1.00
N ARG A 113 2.58 3.70 0.21
CA ARG A 113 3.46 4.78 0.65
C ARG A 113 3.16 6.07 -0.13
N SER A 114 2.07 6.73 0.22
CA SER A 114 1.53 7.88 -0.53
C SER A 114 0.45 8.57 0.29
N ARG A 115 0.19 9.87 0.11
CA ARG A 115 -1.04 10.47 0.67
C ARG A 115 -2.26 9.97 -0.08
N LEU A 116 -3.35 9.73 0.63
CA LEU A 116 -4.59 9.22 0.05
C LEU A 116 -5.75 10.17 0.34
N GLN A 117 -6.60 10.39 -0.66
CA GLN A 117 -7.83 11.14 -0.45
C GLN A 117 -8.81 10.40 0.47
N SER A 118 -8.89 9.08 0.32
CA SER A 118 -9.72 8.18 1.12
C SER A 118 -9.15 6.76 1.11
N PHE A 119 -9.69 5.88 1.96
CA PHE A 119 -9.23 4.49 2.01
C PHE A 119 -9.56 3.74 0.69
N PRO A 120 -8.60 3.02 0.07
CA PRO A 120 -8.84 2.30 -1.18
C PRO A 120 -9.78 1.10 -0.99
N SER A 121 -10.98 1.19 -1.57
CA SER A 121 -12.07 0.23 -1.33
C SER A 121 -11.78 -1.19 -1.82
N TRP A 122 -10.79 -1.38 -2.70
CA TRP A 122 -10.40 -2.71 -3.17
C TRP A 122 -9.62 -3.50 -2.13
N ILE A 123 -8.96 -2.84 -1.18
CA ILE A 123 -8.22 -3.51 -0.09
C ILE A 123 -9.19 -4.31 0.79
N THR A 124 -10.40 -3.80 1.02
CA THR A 124 -11.43 -4.47 1.83
C THR A 124 -11.92 -5.78 1.20
N LYS A 125 -11.68 -6.00 -0.09
CA LYS A 125 -12.05 -7.22 -0.83
C LYS A 125 -10.97 -8.30 -0.76
N LEU A 126 -9.79 -8.02 -0.22
CA LEU A 126 -8.64 -8.93 -0.23
C LEU A 126 -8.71 -10.00 0.87
N GLN A 127 -9.48 -11.06 0.62
CA GLN A 127 -9.70 -12.12 1.60
C GLN A 127 -8.44 -12.87 2.06
N LYS A 128 -7.33 -12.79 1.31
CA LYS A 128 -6.04 -13.41 1.66
C LYS A 128 -5.04 -12.43 2.28
N LEU A 129 -5.40 -11.15 2.42
CA LEU A 129 -4.52 -10.14 2.97
C LEU A 129 -4.14 -10.49 4.40
N SER A 130 -2.83 -10.65 4.62
CA SER A 130 -2.23 -10.98 5.92
C SER A 130 -1.34 -9.87 6.44
N THR A 131 -0.79 -9.04 5.55
CA THR A 131 0.05 -7.90 5.90
C THR A 131 -0.45 -6.66 5.17
N LEU A 132 -0.75 -5.61 5.93
CA LEU A 132 -1.09 -4.30 5.40
C LEU A 132 -0.16 -3.24 6.00
N GLY A 133 0.53 -2.52 5.12
CA GLY A 133 1.29 -1.33 5.46
C GLY A 133 0.64 -0.06 4.89
N LEU A 134 0.36 0.92 5.74
CA LEU A 134 -0.07 2.25 5.32
C LEU A 134 0.96 3.26 5.82
N ASN A 135 1.71 3.86 4.90
CA ASN A 135 2.78 4.80 5.23
C ASN A 135 2.53 6.15 4.54
N ASN A 136 2.59 7.24 5.30
CA ASN A 136 2.29 8.60 4.84
C ASN A 136 0.90 8.71 4.15
N THR A 137 -0.06 7.85 4.50
CA THR A 137 -1.41 7.87 3.91
C THR A 137 -2.27 9.03 4.39
N ARG A 138 -1.98 9.57 5.58
CA ARG A 138 -2.62 10.77 6.13
C ARG A 138 -4.15 10.74 6.07
N LEU A 139 -4.75 9.55 6.24
CA LEU A 139 -6.20 9.36 6.20
C LEU A 139 -6.89 10.19 7.28
N ILE A 140 -8.08 10.70 6.99
CA ILE A 140 -8.88 11.50 7.94
C ILE A 140 -9.84 10.62 8.75
N GLU A 141 -10.31 9.52 8.16
CA GLU A 141 -11.17 8.51 8.79
C GLU A 141 -10.33 7.36 9.35
N ASP A 142 -10.81 6.74 10.43
CA ASP A 142 -10.10 5.63 11.07
C ASP A 142 -9.96 4.48 10.06
N PRO A 143 -8.72 4.12 9.66
CA PRO A 143 -8.49 3.08 8.67
C PRO A 143 -9.00 1.71 9.14
N LEU A 144 -9.12 1.45 10.45
CA LEU A 144 -9.56 0.16 10.98
C LEU A 144 -11.01 -0.15 10.59
N ASN A 145 -11.87 0.86 10.45
CA ASN A 145 -13.27 0.70 10.02
C ASN A 145 -13.40 0.00 8.66
N ASN A 146 -12.39 0.12 7.79
CA ASN A 146 -12.40 -0.55 6.48
C ASN A 146 -11.78 -1.95 6.51
N LEU A 147 -11.15 -2.34 7.61
CA LEU A 147 -10.34 -3.56 7.71
C LEU A 147 -11.05 -4.70 8.45
N GLU A 148 -12.16 -4.44 9.13
CA GLU A 148 -12.91 -5.43 9.94
C GLU A 148 -13.35 -6.67 9.13
N GLY A 149 -13.56 -6.51 7.82
CA GLY A 149 -13.97 -7.59 6.91
C GLY A 149 -12.82 -8.48 6.41
N LEU A 150 -11.60 -8.34 6.95
CA LEU A 150 -10.41 -9.05 6.49
C LEU A 150 -10.03 -10.21 7.45
N PRO A 151 -10.45 -11.46 7.16
CA PRO A 151 -10.36 -12.56 8.11
C PRO A 151 -8.94 -13.11 8.32
N ASN A 152 -7.99 -12.72 7.45
CA ASN A 152 -6.63 -13.24 7.46
C ASN A 152 -5.57 -12.22 7.87
N LEU A 153 -5.98 -11.02 8.28
CA LEU A 153 -5.07 -9.93 8.62
C LEU A 153 -4.28 -10.27 9.89
N GLU A 154 -2.96 -10.36 9.78
CA GLU A 154 -2.05 -10.72 10.87
C GLU A 154 -1.10 -9.59 11.28
N TYR A 155 -0.72 -8.73 10.33
CA TYR A 155 0.27 -7.68 10.53
C TYR A 155 -0.25 -6.35 10.01
N LEU A 156 -0.33 -5.37 10.90
CA LEU A 156 -0.61 -3.97 10.57
C LEU A 156 0.61 -3.11 10.85
N TRP A 157 1.02 -2.33 9.85
CA TRP A 157 2.07 -1.33 9.99
C TRP A 157 1.54 0.02 9.51
N PHE A 158 1.36 0.94 10.44
CA PHE A 158 0.98 2.32 10.18
C PHE A 158 2.16 3.24 10.49
N GLU A 159 2.52 4.07 9.51
CA GLU A 159 3.52 5.11 9.68
C GLU A 159 2.95 6.43 9.17
N GLN A 160 2.66 7.39 10.05
CA GLN A 160 2.03 8.65 9.63
C GLN A 160 0.76 8.41 8.78
N ALA A 161 0.02 7.34 9.10
CA ALA A 161 -1.02 6.78 8.24
C ALA A 161 -2.39 7.48 8.38
N TYR A 162 -2.63 8.06 9.55
CA TYR A 162 -3.92 8.56 9.98
C TYR A 162 -3.73 9.86 10.76
N ASP A 163 -4.51 10.88 10.42
CA ASP A 163 -4.47 12.23 10.98
C ASP A 163 -5.60 12.48 12.01
N GLY A 164 -6.27 11.44 12.50
CA GLY A 164 -7.20 11.58 13.62
C GLY A 164 -6.58 11.23 14.98
N GLN A 165 -7.41 11.35 16.02
CA GLN A 165 -6.97 11.27 17.42
C GLN A 165 -7.16 9.90 18.05
N GLU A 166 -8.01 9.05 17.48
CA GLU A 166 -8.38 7.77 18.08
C GLU A 166 -8.36 6.65 17.04
N LEU A 167 -7.79 5.51 17.39
CA LEU A 167 -7.93 4.25 16.65
C LEU A 167 -8.77 3.27 17.45
N HIS A 168 -9.76 2.65 16.80
CA HIS A 168 -10.73 1.78 17.45
C HIS A 168 -10.62 0.36 16.92
N PHE A 169 -10.15 -0.56 17.77
CA PHE A 169 -10.20 -1.99 17.52
C PHE A 169 -11.51 -2.55 18.10
N GLU A 170 -12.53 -2.66 17.26
CA GLU A 170 -13.83 -3.20 17.63
C GLU A 170 -13.78 -4.70 17.98
N GLU A 171 -14.72 -5.14 18.82
CA GLU A 171 -14.77 -6.50 19.34
C GLU A 171 -14.95 -7.52 18.19
N GLY A 172 -14.02 -8.48 18.09
CA GLY A 172 -14.09 -9.55 17.11
C GLY A 172 -13.66 -9.17 15.68
N SER A 173 -13.29 -7.92 15.41
CA SER A 173 -12.94 -7.45 14.06
C SER A 173 -11.62 -8.03 13.51
N PHE A 174 -10.69 -8.45 14.38
CA PHE A 174 -9.34 -8.87 13.97
C PHE A 174 -8.87 -10.18 14.63
N PRO A 175 -9.48 -11.33 14.27
CA PRO A 175 -9.25 -12.60 14.97
C PRO A 175 -7.85 -13.20 14.79
N LYS A 176 -7.10 -12.78 13.76
CA LYS A 176 -5.75 -13.29 13.47
C LYS A 176 -4.63 -12.27 13.64
N LEU A 177 -4.96 -11.05 14.11
CA LEU A 177 -4.00 -9.97 14.23
C LEU A 177 -2.99 -10.29 15.33
N LYS A 178 -1.71 -10.33 14.94
CA LYS A 178 -0.56 -10.69 15.80
C LYS A 178 0.31 -9.50 16.13
N LEU A 179 0.37 -8.52 15.24
CA LEU A 179 1.25 -7.36 15.38
C LEU A 179 0.61 -6.11 14.84
N VAL A 180 0.64 -5.05 15.64
CA VAL A 180 0.29 -3.69 15.26
C VAL A 180 1.49 -2.80 15.53
N GLN A 181 2.04 -2.20 14.48
CA GLN A 181 3.13 -1.24 14.57
C GLN A 181 2.60 0.13 14.20
N LEU A 182 2.70 1.07 15.15
CA LEU A 182 2.26 2.46 15.00
C LEU A 182 3.48 3.38 15.12
N ASN A 183 3.87 4.01 14.01
CA ASN A 183 5.04 4.88 13.92
C ASN A 183 4.61 6.29 13.49
N MET A 184 5.21 7.32 14.06
CA MET A 184 5.01 8.73 13.64
C MET A 184 3.52 9.13 13.48
N MET A 185 2.66 8.59 14.36
CA MET A 185 1.22 8.88 14.39
C MET A 185 0.96 10.19 15.13
N ASN A 186 1.43 11.31 14.57
CA ASN A 186 1.63 12.58 15.28
C ASN A 186 0.37 13.17 15.96
N ARG A 187 -0.82 12.82 15.49
CA ARG A 187 -2.11 13.29 16.04
C ARG A 187 -2.84 12.24 16.88
N LEU A 188 -2.38 11.00 16.88
CA LEU A 188 -3.02 9.90 17.59
C LEU A 188 -2.78 10.06 19.09
N GLU A 189 -3.86 10.20 19.85
CA GLU A 189 -3.83 10.37 21.30
C GLU A 189 -4.19 9.06 22.01
N VAL A 190 -5.11 8.28 21.44
CA VAL A 190 -5.68 7.10 22.10
C VAL A 190 -5.82 5.92 21.12
N VAL A 191 -5.46 4.73 21.58
CA VAL A 191 -5.87 3.47 20.95
C VAL A 191 -6.89 2.80 21.86
N LYS A 192 -8.12 2.65 21.36
CA LYS A 192 -9.21 1.98 22.05
C LYS A 192 -9.32 0.55 21.55
N THR A 193 -9.52 -0.37 22.47
CA THR A 193 -9.79 -1.78 22.16
C THR A 193 -10.98 -2.23 22.97
N SER A 194 -11.99 -2.74 22.29
CA SER A 194 -13.09 -3.47 22.91
C SER A 194 -12.60 -4.86 23.31
N ARG A 195 -13.27 -5.51 24.28
CA ARG A 195 -12.88 -6.86 24.73
C ARG A 195 -12.82 -7.79 23.52
N GLY A 196 -11.71 -8.50 23.32
CA GLY A 196 -11.54 -9.39 22.16
C GLY A 196 -11.34 -8.69 20.81
N GLY A 197 -11.06 -7.38 20.79
CA GLY A 197 -10.73 -6.65 19.55
C GLY A 197 -9.36 -7.02 18.96
N ILE A 198 -8.46 -7.58 19.78
CA ILE A 198 -7.22 -8.23 19.34
C ILE A 198 -7.16 -9.59 20.04
N ALA A 199 -6.82 -10.64 19.29
CA ALA A 199 -6.68 -11.98 19.86
C ALA A 199 -5.59 -11.99 20.94
N SER A 200 -5.91 -12.53 22.12
CA SER A 200 -4.94 -12.77 23.18
C SER A 200 -4.14 -14.01 22.81
N SER A 201 -2.83 -13.86 22.60
CA SER A 201 -1.90 -14.96 22.31
C SER A 201 -1.68 -15.87 23.51
#